data_AF-M4VYQ3-F1
#
_entry.id   AF-M4VYQ3-F1
#
_cell.length_a   1.000
_cell.length_b   1.000
_cell.length_c   1.000
_cell.angle_alpha   90.00
_cell.angle_beta   90.00
_cell.angle_gamma   90.00
#
_symmetry.space_group_name_H-M   'P 1'
#
loop_
_entity.id
_entity.type
_entity.pdbx_description
1 polymer ?
#
loop_
_entity_poly.entity_id
_entity_poly.type
_entity_poly.pdbx_seq_one_letter_code
_entity_poly.pdbx_strand_id
1 'polypeptide(L)'
;MKLHELMIRHGHSMFRWRSYIPLLFIGPLLLAFRESAHIESLVGDSAEDVWVLFCFILSLSGLALRAFTVGFVPAGTSGRNAKEQRAEVLNTTGMYSIVRNPLYLANFIIILGVLLSIKVWWLVALASLVFFVYMERIILTEESFLLGKFGKTYADWCEKTPVILPNFKLWKPSTMAFSMKTVLRREYPGLLGIGTAFFVTEMIQDLVYEGEAFREWIAEDYIWPITYAIIIATCLSLRHLKKNTDLLKVEGR
;
A
#
# COMPACT_ATOMS: atom_id res chain seq x y z
N MET A 1 33.22 0.74 8.00
CA MET A 1 32.09 0.96 7.06
C MET A 1 31.35 2.20 7.52
N LYS A 2 31.09 3.16 6.62
CA LYS A 2 30.40 4.41 6.99
C LYS A 2 28.91 4.14 7.27
N LEU A 3 28.28 4.96 8.12
CA LEU A 3 26.85 4.79 8.46
C LEU A 3 25.95 4.75 7.21
N HIS A 4 26.22 5.61 6.23
CA HIS A 4 25.50 5.65 4.96
C HIS A 4 25.57 4.31 4.21
N GLU A 5 26.75 3.71 4.11
CA GLU A 5 26.95 2.40 3.48
C GLU A 5 26.22 1.29 4.24
N LEU A 6 26.20 1.36 5.58
CA LEU A 6 25.45 0.44 6.43
C LEU A 6 23.94 0.55 6.18
N MET A 7 23.40 1.78 6.09
CA MET A 7 21.98 2.02 5.84
C MET A 7 21.54 1.46 4.48
N ILE A 8 22.35 1.65 3.42
CA ILE A 8 22.10 1.07 2.10
C ILE A 8 22.11 -0.47 2.16
N ARG A 9 23.09 -1.07 2.86
CA ARG A 9 23.16 -2.53 3.01
C ARG A 9 21.94 -3.10 3.75
N HIS A 10 21.50 -2.42 4.81
CA HIS A 10 20.27 -2.78 5.53
C HIS A 10 19.04 -2.62 4.63
N GLY A 11 18.95 -1.52 3.88
CA GLY A 11 17.86 -1.25 2.96
C GLY A 11 17.72 -2.30 1.87
N HIS A 12 18.82 -2.82 1.32
CA HIS A 12 18.79 -3.94 0.38
C HIS A 12 18.16 -5.21 0.98
N SER A 13 18.55 -5.55 2.21
CA SER A 13 17.99 -6.70 2.93
C SER A 13 16.51 -6.49 3.21
N MET A 14 16.17 -5.31 3.74
CA MET A 14 14.80 -4.88 3.98
C MET A 14 13.96 -5.01 2.71
N PHE A 15 14.36 -4.37 1.61
CA PHE A 15 13.65 -4.45 0.32
C PHE A 15 13.29 -5.88 -0.07
N ARG A 16 14.23 -6.83 0.08
CA ARG A 16 14.00 -8.26 -0.21
C ARG A 16 12.97 -8.90 0.72
N TRP A 17 13.00 -8.58 2.00
CA TRP A 17 12.15 -9.18 3.04
C TRP A 17 10.91 -8.35 3.39
N ARG A 18 10.59 -7.31 2.61
CA ARG A 18 9.49 -6.37 2.89
C ARG A 18 8.13 -6.99 3.15
N SER A 19 7.85 -8.15 2.55
CA SER A 19 6.59 -8.86 2.72
C SER A 19 6.41 -9.47 4.12
N TYR A 20 7.47 -9.57 4.92
CA TYR A 20 7.44 -10.16 6.25
C TYR A 20 7.33 -9.12 7.38
N ILE A 21 7.43 -7.82 7.07
CA ILE A 21 7.28 -6.74 8.06
C ILE A 21 5.97 -6.85 8.85
N PRO A 22 4.81 -7.18 8.24
CA PRO A 22 3.57 -7.31 9.01
C PRO A 22 3.66 -8.30 10.17
N LEU A 23 4.56 -9.30 10.11
CA LEU A 23 4.76 -10.27 11.20
C LEU A 23 5.32 -9.61 12.47
N LEU A 24 6.05 -8.51 12.35
CA LEU A 24 6.53 -7.73 13.50
C LEU A 24 5.38 -7.11 14.31
N PHE A 25 4.20 -6.97 13.69
CA PHE A 25 3.03 -6.36 14.30
C PHE A 25 2.09 -7.36 14.96
N ILE A 26 2.34 -8.67 14.91
CA ILE A 26 1.43 -9.66 15.54
C ILE A 26 1.23 -9.35 17.03
N GLY A 27 2.31 -9.16 17.80
CA GLY A 27 2.23 -8.82 19.22
C GLY A 27 1.47 -7.51 19.49
N PRO A 28 1.89 -6.38 18.88
CA PRO A 28 1.16 -5.11 18.95
C PRO A 28 -0.32 -5.22 18.55
N LEU A 29 -0.65 -5.96 17.49
CA LEU A 29 -2.03 -6.11 17.03
C LEU A 29 -2.89 -6.83 18.08
N LEU A 30 -2.40 -7.88 18.72
CA LEU A 30 -3.15 -8.57 19.79
C LEU A 30 -3.49 -7.63 20.96
N LEU A 31 -2.56 -6.75 21.34
CA LEU A 31 -2.82 -5.76 22.39
C LEU A 31 -3.80 -4.68 21.91
N ALA A 32 -3.67 -4.23 20.66
CA ALA A 32 -4.53 -3.22 20.08
C ALA A 32 -5.96 -3.71 19.91
N PHE A 33 -6.20 -4.93 19.41
CA PHE A 33 -7.54 -5.48 19.27
C PHE A 33 -8.28 -5.57 20.61
N ARG A 34 -7.58 -5.94 21.68
CA ARG A 34 -8.16 -5.92 23.03
C ARG A 34 -8.60 -4.54 23.47
N GLU A 35 -7.80 -3.51 23.21
CA GLU A 35 -8.15 -2.12 23.51
C GLU A 35 -9.27 -1.60 22.59
N SER A 36 -9.30 -2.05 21.33
CA SER A 36 -10.31 -1.67 20.35
C SER A 36 -11.72 -2.07 20.76
N ALA A 37 -11.92 -3.32 21.20
CA ALA A 37 -13.20 -3.79 21.73
C ALA A 37 -13.68 -2.98 22.94
N HIS A 38 -12.76 -2.47 23.77
CA HIS A 38 -13.13 -1.56 24.85
C HIS A 38 -13.60 -0.19 24.33
N ILE A 39 -12.98 0.33 23.26
CA ILE A 39 -13.37 1.61 22.65
C ILE A 39 -14.75 1.50 21.99
N GLU A 40 -15.00 0.40 21.28
CA GLU A 40 -16.27 0.08 20.61
C GLU A 40 -17.45 0.13 21.58
N SER A 41 -17.33 -0.55 22.73
CA SER A 41 -18.35 -0.53 23.79
C SER A 41 -18.69 0.87 24.35
N LEU A 42 -17.83 1.88 24.13
CA LEU A 42 -18.04 3.26 24.57
C LEU A 42 -18.64 4.16 23.49
N VAL A 43 -18.35 3.87 22.21
CA VAL A 43 -18.68 4.71 21.07
C VAL A 43 -19.99 4.27 20.39
N GLY A 44 -20.27 2.96 20.43
CA GLY A 44 -21.45 2.33 19.87
C GLY A 44 -21.37 2.05 18.36
N ASP A 45 -22.10 1.03 17.94
CA ASP A 45 -21.96 0.32 16.67
C ASP A 45 -22.14 1.25 15.45
N SER A 46 -23.13 2.14 15.47
CA SER A 46 -23.37 3.05 14.34
C SER A 46 -22.22 4.03 14.09
N ALA A 47 -21.54 4.49 15.14
CA ALA A 47 -20.41 5.40 15.00
C ALA A 47 -19.14 4.64 14.57
N GLU A 48 -19.01 3.39 15.02
CA GLU A 48 -18.02 2.45 14.54
C GLU A 48 -18.14 2.19 13.03
N ASP A 49 -19.32 1.78 12.55
CA ASP A 49 -19.58 1.50 11.13
C ASP A 49 -19.13 2.64 10.23
N VAL A 50 -19.50 3.87 10.61
CA VAL A 50 -19.14 5.08 9.88
C VAL A 50 -17.62 5.29 9.88
N TRP A 51 -16.96 5.03 11.00
CA TRP A 51 -15.51 5.15 11.14
C TRP A 51 -14.77 4.10 10.31
N VAL A 52 -15.19 2.83 10.37
CA VAL A 52 -14.58 1.74 9.60
C VAL A 52 -14.81 1.96 8.10
N LEU A 53 -16.01 2.41 7.69
CA LEU A 53 -16.28 2.81 6.31
C LEU A 53 -15.36 3.93 5.83
N PHE A 54 -15.15 4.96 6.66
CA PHE A 54 -14.19 6.04 6.37
C PHE A 54 -12.77 5.48 6.18
N CYS A 55 -12.33 4.57 7.05
CA CYS A 55 -11.03 3.92 6.99
C CYS A 55 -10.88 3.05 5.72
N PHE A 56 -11.95 2.37 5.31
CA PHE A 56 -11.99 1.57 4.09
C PHE A 56 -11.87 2.47 2.85
N ILE A 57 -12.62 3.58 2.80
CA ILE A 57 -12.53 4.59 1.75
C ILE A 57 -11.13 5.22 1.70
N LEU A 58 -10.52 5.52 2.84
CA LEU A 58 -9.15 6.02 2.93
C LEU A 58 -8.18 5.03 2.30
N SER A 59 -8.31 3.74 2.61
CA SER A 59 -7.48 2.68 2.03
C SER A 59 -7.65 2.58 0.52
N LEU A 60 -8.90 2.64 0.04
CA LEU A 60 -9.22 2.66 -1.39
C LEU A 60 -8.68 3.91 -2.09
N SER A 61 -8.63 5.07 -1.42
CA SER A 61 -8.03 6.29 -1.97
C SER A 61 -6.53 6.14 -2.19
N GLY A 62 -5.83 5.46 -1.26
CA GLY A 62 -4.43 5.09 -1.42
C GLY A 62 -4.23 4.12 -2.59
N LEU A 63 -5.12 3.13 -2.75
CA LEU A 63 -5.08 2.23 -3.90
C LEU A 63 -5.36 2.97 -5.21
N ALA A 64 -6.28 3.93 -5.22
CA ALA A 64 -6.57 4.77 -6.38
C ALA A 64 -5.37 5.62 -6.77
N LEU A 65 -4.67 6.23 -5.81
CA LEU A 65 -3.41 6.96 -6.05
C LEU A 65 -2.33 6.05 -6.65
N ARG A 66 -2.22 4.83 -6.11
CA ARG A 66 -1.28 3.82 -6.60
C ARG A 66 -1.63 3.39 -8.03
N ALA A 67 -2.90 3.12 -8.28
CA ALA A 67 -3.44 2.75 -9.59
C ALA A 67 -3.22 3.86 -10.61
N PHE A 68 -3.49 5.12 -10.25
CA PHE A 68 -3.22 6.28 -11.07
C PHE A 68 -1.74 6.36 -11.45
N THR A 69 -0.83 6.23 -10.48
CA THR A 69 0.61 6.20 -10.72
C THR A 69 1.00 5.07 -11.69
N VAL A 70 0.57 3.84 -11.41
CA VAL A 70 0.90 2.64 -12.21
C VAL A 70 0.27 2.69 -13.61
N GLY A 71 -0.86 3.36 -13.78
CA GLY A 71 -1.50 3.57 -15.06
C GLY A 71 -0.66 4.39 -16.05
N PHE A 72 0.41 5.05 -15.60
CA PHE A 72 1.30 5.87 -16.43
C PHE A 72 2.74 5.35 -16.52
N VAL A 73 3.14 4.31 -15.77
CA VAL A 73 4.54 3.87 -15.79
C VAL A 73 4.85 2.98 -17.01
N PRO A 74 6.06 3.11 -17.59
CA PRO A 74 6.53 2.23 -18.65
C PRO A 74 6.92 0.85 -18.11
N ALA A 75 7.03 -0.13 -19.01
CA ALA A 75 7.62 -1.42 -18.73
C ALA A 75 9.02 -1.29 -18.12
N GLY A 76 9.44 -2.30 -17.36
CA GLY A 76 10.79 -2.33 -16.78
C GLY A 76 11.06 -1.30 -15.67
N THR A 77 10.03 -0.58 -15.21
CA THR A 77 10.12 0.40 -14.12
C THR A 77 9.08 0.14 -13.03
N SER A 78 9.37 0.61 -11.81
CA SER A 78 8.41 0.68 -10.69
C SER A 78 7.65 -0.62 -10.45
N GLY A 79 8.31 -1.76 -10.69
CA GLY A 79 7.73 -3.11 -10.62
C GLY A 79 7.61 -3.63 -9.19
N ARG A 80 7.07 -4.83 -9.03
CA ARG A 80 6.99 -5.53 -7.72
C ARG A 80 8.16 -6.49 -7.47
N ASN A 81 9.26 -6.36 -8.22
CA ASN A 81 10.43 -7.23 -8.09
C ASN A 81 11.05 -7.05 -6.70
N ALA A 82 11.20 -8.14 -5.94
CA ALA A 82 11.81 -8.10 -4.61
C ALA A 82 13.27 -8.57 -4.59
N LYS A 83 13.70 -9.27 -5.65
CA LYS A 83 15.03 -9.85 -5.75
C LYS A 83 16.08 -8.86 -6.26
N GLU A 84 15.69 -7.96 -7.17
CA GLU A 84 16.59 -7.07 -7.88
C GLU A 84 15.92 -5.73 -8.16
N GLN A 85 16.72 -4.66 -8.15
CA GLN A 85 16.31 -3.33 -8.58
C GLN A 85 16.25 -3.27 -10.11
N ARG A 86 15.17 -2.71 -10.66
CA ARG A 86 14.95 -2.57 -12.11
C ARG A 86 14.36 -1.21 -12.42
N ALA A 87 15.05 -0.47 -13.29
CA ALA A 87 14.60 0.80 -13.82
C ALA A 87 15.16 0.97 -15.23
N GLU A 88 14.44 0.53 -16.27
CA GLU A 88 14.86 0.73 -17.67
C GLU A 88 14.91 2.21 -18.05
N VAL A 89 13.96 3.00 -17.52
CA VAL A 89 13.86 4.44 -17.71
C VAL A 89 13.67 5.13 -16.37
N LEU A 90 14.14 6.37 -16.26
CA LEU A 90 13.88 7.22 -15.10
C LEU A 90 12.52 7.90 -15.23
N ASN A 91 11.59 7.60 -14.32
CA ASN A 91 10.27 8.22 -14.30
C ASN A 91 10.35 9.60 -13.61
N THR A 92 10.07 10.68 -14.35
CA THR A 92 10.10 12.06 -13.82
C THR A 92 8.83 12.88 -14.11
N THR A 93 7.81 12.24 -14.69
CA THR A 93 6.53 12.87 -15.07
C THR A 93 5.35 12.24 -14.35
N GLY A 94 4.17 12.88 -14.42
CA GLY A 94 2.99 12.49 -13.67
C GLY A 94 3.25 12.57 -12.18
N MET A 95 2.87 11.54 -11.42
CA MET A 95 3.08 11.50 -9.97
C MET A 95 4.56 11.62 -9.57
N TYR A 96 5.49 11.14 -10.41
CA TYR A 96 6.94 11.27 -10.15
C TYR A 96 7.46 12.72 -10.35
N SER A 97 6.66 13.64 -10.89
CA SER A 97 7.07 15.05 -10.98
C SER A 97 6.90 15.80 -9.65
N ILE A 98 5.92 15.38 -8.84
CA ILE A 98 5.52 16.07 -7.60
C ILE A 98 6.10 15.42 -6.34
N VAL A 99 6.46 14.13 -6.40
CA VAL A 99 7.09 13.39 -5.30
C VAL A 99 7.95 12.26 -5.88
N ARG A 100 9.12 11.97 -5.28
CA ARG A 100 10.02 10.92 -5.81
C ARG A 100 9.47 9.51 -5.64
N ASN A 101 8.68 9.29 -4.59
CA ASN A 101 8.25 7.97 -4.14
C ASN A 101 6.72 7.82 -4.06
N PRO A 102 5.95 8.10 -5.14
CA PRO A 102 4.49 8.14 -5.09
C PRO A 102 3.85 6.80 -4.73
N LEU A 103 4.48 5.67 -5.10
CA LEU A 103 3.98 4.34 -4.76
C LEU A 103 4.11 4.03 -3.26
N TYR A 104 5.17 4.52 -2.61
CA TYR A 104 5.34 4.34 -1.18
C TYR A 104 4.38 5.25 -0.39
N LEU A 105 4.17 6.49 -0.85
CA LEU A 105 3.14 7.37 -0.30
C LEU A 105 1.74 6.72 -0.39
N ALA A 106 1.40 6.17 -1.55
CA ALA A 106 0.13 5.48 -1.74
C ALA A 106 -0.02 4.26 -0.82
N ASN A 107 1.06 3.48 -0.64
CA ASN A 107 1.06 2.35 0.30
C ASN A 107 0.88 2.78 1.74
N PHE A 108 1.46 3.92 2.13
CA PHE A 108 1.27 4.48 3.47
C PHE A 108 -0.21 4.81 3.71
N ILE A 109 -0.88 5.45 2.74
CA ILE A 109 -2.31 5.77 2.84
C ILE A 109 -3.16 4.49 2.94
N ILE A 110 -2.83 3.45 2.15
CA ILE A 110 -3.50 2.15 2.21
C ILE A 110 -3.40 1.54 3.62
N ILE A 111 -2.18 1.44 4.16
CA ILE A 111 -2.00 0.81 5.47
C ILE A 111 -2.52 1.69 6.61
N LEU A 112 -2.47 3.02 6.46
CA LEU A 112 -3.00 3.96 7.44
C LEU A 112 -4.51 3.76 7.64
N GLY A 113 -5.29 3.56 6.57
CA GLY A 113 -6.71 3.27 6.70
C GLY A 113 -6.96 1.96 7.47
N VAL A 114 -6.24 0.88 7.16
CA VAL A 114 -6.33 -0.39 7.92
C VAL A 114 -5.95 -0.21 9.39
N LEU A 115 -4.92 0.57 9.71
CA LEU A 115 -4.50 0.78 11.09
C LEU A 115 -5.50 1.65 11.87
N LEU A 116 -6.12 2.62 11.21
CA LEU A 116 -7.13 3.48 11.82
C LEU A 116 -8.44 2.73 12.10
N SER A 117 -8.79 1.70 11.33
CA SER A 117 -9.99 0.90 11.60
C SER A 117 -9.90 0.11 12.90
N ILE A 118 -8.68 -0.15 13.40
CA ILE A 118 -8.44 -0.78 14.72
C ILE A 118 -8.67 0.23 15.86
N LYS A 119 -8.90 1.52 15.58
CA LYS A 119 -9.27 2.55 16.58
C LYS A 119 -8.23 2.82 17.69
N VAL A 120 -7.02 2.26 17.59
CA VAL A 120 -5.97 2.38 18.60
C VAL A 120 -4.83 3.30 18.14
N TRP A 121 -4.73 4.48 18.74
CA TRP A 121 -3.82 5.54 18.31
C TRP A 121 -2.33 5.16 18.39
N TRP A 122 -1.92 4.42 19.42
CA TRP A 122 -0.51 4.08 19.62
C TRP A 122 -0.03 3.06 18.59
N LEU A 123 -0.93 2.20 18.10
CA LEU A 123 -0.64 1.26 17.02
C LEU A 123 -0.36 2.04 15.73
N VAL A 124 -1.18 3.05 15.41
CA VAL A 124 -0.98 3.93 14.26
C VAL A 124 0.36 4.67 14.35
N ALA A 125 0.70 5.21 15.53
CA ALA A 125 1.96 5.91 15.75
C ALA A 125 3.17 4.98 15.58
N LEU A 126 3.14 3.79 16.21
CA LEU A 126 4.19 2.77 16.11
C LEU A 126 4.37 2.31 14.66
N ALA A 127 3.28 1.94 14.00
CA ALA A 127 3.32 1.46 12.63
C ALA A 127 3.80 2.54 11.65
N SER A 128 3.39 3.79 11.85
CA SER A 128 3.88 4.92 11.05
C SER A 128 5.39 5.13 11.24
N LEU A 129 5.88 5.11 12.48
CA LEU A 129 7.32 5.24 12.77
C LEU A 129 8.12 4.13 12.09
N VAL A 130 7.70 2.87 12.27
CA VAL A 130 8.34 1.70 11.63
C VAL A 130 8.30 1.83 10.11
N PHE A 131 7.16 2.23 9.54
CA PHE A 131 7.01 2.46 8.11
C PHE A 131 8.01 3.48 7.59
N PHE A 132 8.14 4.64 8.23
CA PHE A 132 9.04 5.70 7.75
C PHE A 132 10.52 5.33 7.89
N VAL A 133 10.94 4.74 9.02
CA VAL A 133 12.33 4.26 9.20
C VAL A 133 12.68 3.19 8.16
N TYR A 134 11.73 2.32 7.87
CA TYR A 134 11.90 1.25 6.90
C TYR A 134 11.95 1.78 5.46
N MET A 135 11.01 2.65 5.13
CA MET A 135 10.88 3.25 3.81
C MET A 135 12.09 4.13 3.49
N GLU A 136 12.60 4.90 4.44
CA GLU A 136 13.86 5.65 4.31
C GLU A 136 15.02 4.76 3.84
N ARG A 137 15.22 3.62 4.50
CA ARG A 137 16.32 2.69 4.15
C ARG A 137 16.15 2.10 2.76
N ILE A 138 14.93 1.77 2.37
CA ILE A 138 14.62 1.31 1.02
C ILE A 138 14.90 2.40 0.00
N ILE A 139 14.39 3.62 0.23
CA ILE A 139 14.63 4.75 -0.66
C ILE A 139 16.13 4.91 -0.86
N LEU A 140 16.92 5.02 0.20
CA LEU A 140 18.37 5.21 0.10
C LEU A 140 19.05 4.15 -0.78
N THR A 141 18.58 2.90 -0.71
CA THR A 141 19.09 1.82 -1.56
C THR A 141 18.68 2.01 -3.02
N GLU A 142 17.43 2.39 -3.26
CA GLU A 142 16.92 2.70 -4.61
C GLU A 142 17.61 3.93 -5.20
N GLU A 143 17.81 4.99 -4.42
CA GLU A 143 18.51 6.21 -4.87
C GLU A 143 19.95 5.93 -5.20
N SER A 144 20.66 5.11 -4.40
CA SER A 144 22.03 4.69 -4.70
C SER A 144 22.10 3.92 -6.03
N PHE A 145 21.14 3.02 -6.27
CA PHE A 145 21.04 2.30 -7.54
C PHE A 145 20.72 3.23 -8.72
N LEU A 146 19.75 4.13 -8.56
CA LEU A 146 19.32 5.07 -9.61
C LEU A 146 20.40 6.09 -9.92
N LEU A 147 21.12 6.59 -8.91
CA LEU A 147 22.27 7.48 -9.09
C LEU A 147 23.39 6.77 -9.83
N GLY A 148 23.70 5.52 -9.48
CA GLY A 148 24.69 4.72 -10.21
C GLY A 148 24.32 4.49 -11.67
N LYS A 149 23.02 4.34 -11.97
CA LYS A 149 22.52 4.06 -13.32
C LYS A 149 22.36 5.31 -14.21
N PHE A 150 21.81 6.39 -13.65
CA PHE A 150 21.40 7.59 -14.41
C PHE A 150 22.25 8.83 -14.09
N GLY A 151 23.15 8.76 -13.11
CA GLY A 151 24.13 9.79 -12.81
C GLY A 151 23.50 11.16 -12.58
N LYS A 152 24.04 12.16 -13.28
CA LYS A 152 23.64 13.56 -13.13
C LYS A 152 22.15 13.80 -13.41
N THR A 153 21.56 13.11 -14.39
CA THR A 153 20.13 13.25 -14.72
C THR A 153 19.23 12.94 -13.52
N TYR A 154 19.59 11.93 -12.73
CA TYR A 154 18.88 11.59 -11.51
C TYR A 154 19.10 12.62 -10.40
N ALA A 155 20.36 13.07 -10.21
CA ALA A 155 20.70 14.09 -9.22
C ALA A 155 19.94 15.41 -9.47
N ASP A 156 19.96 15.92 -10.72
CA ASP A 156 19.29 17.16 -11.11
C ASP A 156 17.76 17.09 -10.94
N TRP A 157 17.16 15.89 -11.02
CA TRP A 157 15.75 15.66 -10.72
C TRP A 157 15.48 15.66 -9.20
N CYS A 158 16.35 15.01 -8.41
CA CYS A 158 16.22 14.94 -6.95
C CYS A 158 16.30 16.30 -6.26
N GLU A 159 17.08 17.25 -6.81
CA GLU A 159 17.16 18.63 -6.30
C GLU A 159 15.82 19.37 -6.36
N LYS A 160 14.95 19.00 -7.31
CA LYS A 160 13.68 19.69 -7.56
C LYS A 160 12.51 18.98 -6.92
N THR A 161 12.54 17.65 -6.87
CA THR A 161 11.39 16.83 -6.46
C THR A 161 11.53 16.33 -5.01
N PRO A 162 10.54 16.59 -4.14
CA PRO A 162 10.60 16.18 -2.74
C PRO A 162 10.49 14.65 -2.56
N VAL A 163 11.04 14.13 -1.46
CA VAL A 163 11.09 12.68 -1.19
C VAL A 163 9.70 12.11 -0.84
N ILE A 164 8.99 12.77 0.08
CA ILE A 164 7.78 12.23 0.74
C ILE A 164 6.57 13.14 0.54
N LEU A 165 6.66 14.42 0.89
CA LEU A 165 5.53 15.35 0.82
C LEU A 165 5.38 15.89 -0.61
N PRO A 166 4.25 15.66 -1.30
CA PRO A 166 4.07 16.10 -2.67
C PRO A 166 4.05 17.61 -2.81
N ASN A 167 4.73 18.13 -3.83
CA ASN A 167 4.60 19.52 -4.24
C ASN A 167 3.84 19.60 -5.57
N PHE A 168 2.54 19.86 -5.48
CA PHE A 168 1.64 19.91 -6.66
C PHE A 168 2.02 21.00 -7.67
N LYS A 169 2.79 22.03 -7.28
CA LYS A 169 3.27 23.06 -8.20
C LYS A 169 4.27 22.53 -9.24
N LEU A 170 4.88 21.37 -8.98
CA LEU A 170 5.85 20.73 -9.87
C LEU A 170 5.22 19.83 -10.92
N TRP A 171 3.88 19.77 -11.00
CA TRP A 171 3.18 18.85 -11.88
C TRP A 171 3.64 18.98 -13.34
N LYS A 172 4.10 17.87 -13.89
CA LYS A 172 4.40 17.69 -15.31
C LYS A 172 3.56 16.55 -15.85
N PRO A 173 2.75 16.75 -16.91
CA PRO A 173 1.95 15.68 -17.51
C PRO A 173 2.81 14.46 -17.86
N SER A 174 2.22 13.27 -17.72
CA SER A 174 2.87 12.02 -18.09
C SER A 174 3.19 11.97 -19.58
N THR A 175 4.38 11.48 -19.94
CA THR A 175 4.75 11.19 -21.34
C THR A 175 4.01 9.98 -21.90
N MET A 176 3.52 9.10 -21.02
CA MET A 176 2.68 7.96 -21.39
C MET A 176 1.20 8.28 -21.21
N ALA A 177 0.34 7.71 -22.06
CA ALA A 177 -1.11 7.73 -21.86
C ALA A 177 -1.52 6.92 -20.61
N PHE A 178 -2.71 7.15 -20.07
CA PHE A 178 -3.23 6.30 -18.99
C PHE A 178 -3.64 4.92 -19.54
N SER A 179 -3.35 3.83 -18.82
CA SER A 179 -3.73 2.47 -19.21
C SER A 179 -4.50 1.74 -18.11
N MET A 180 -5.82 1.67 -18.25
CA MET A 180 -6.68 0.90 -17.34
C MET A 180 -6.32 -0.60 -17.34
N LYS A 181 -5.97 -1.16 -18.50
CA LYS A 181 -5.51 -2.57 -18.60
C LYS A 181 -4.29 -2.83 -17.71
N THR A 182 -3.33 -1.90 -17.68
CA THR A 182 -2.14 -1.99 -16.83
C THR A 182 -2.50 -1.95 -15.35
N VAL A 183 -3.43 -1.07 -14.98
CA VAL A 183 -3.96 -0.99 -13.61
C VAL A 183 -4.61 -2.32 -13.20
N LEU A 184 -5.57 -2.82 -13.99
CA LEU A 184 -6.26 -4.08 -13.72
C LEU A 184 -5.30 -5.27 -13.64
N ARG A 185 -4.24 -5.30 -14.46
CA ARG A 185 -3.20 -6.33 -14.45
C ARG A 185 -2.30 -6.30 -13.20
N ARG A 186 -2.11 -5.13 -12.59
CA ARG A 186 -1.10 -4.91 -11.55
C ARG A 186 -1.68 -4.72 -10.16
N GLU A 187 -2.85 -4.12 -10.03
CA GLU A 187 -3.37 -3.63 -8.73
C GLU A 187 -4.42 -4.54 -8.07
N TYR A 188 -4.92 -5.59 -8.75
CA TYR A 188 -5.81 -6.57 -8.10
C TYR A 188 -5.28 -7.17 -6.79
N PRO A 189 -3.96 -7.42 -6.58
CA PRO A 189 -3.50 -7.91 -5.28
C PRO A 189 -3.56 -6.84 -4.18
N GLY A 190 -3.51 -5.54 -4.55
CA GLY A 190 -3.69 -4.44 -3.60
C GLY A 190 -5.13 -4.38 -3.11
N LEU A 191 -6.09 -4.49 -4.04
CA LEU A 191 -7.52 -4.60 -3.71
C LEU A 191 -7.81 -5.81 -2.81
N LEU A 192 -7.27 -6.98 -3.16
CA LEU A 192 -7.40 -8.19 -2.34
C LEU A 192 -6.79 -8.00 -0.94
N GLY A 193 -5.64 -7.32 -0.85
CA GLY A 193 -4.99 -7.03 0.43
C GLY A 193 -5.84 -6.14 1.33
N ILE A 194 -6.43 -5.08 0.78
CA ILE A 194 -7.37 -4.20 1.52
C ILE A 194 -8.59 -4.99 1.98
N GLY A 195 -9.27 -5.68 1.05
CA GLY A 195 -10.46 -6.45 1.39
C GLY A 195 -10.19 -7.53 2.46
N THR A 196 -9.05 -8.22 2.35
CA THR A 196 -8.64 -9.22 3.36
C THR A 196 -8.34 -8.57 4.69
N ALA A 197 -7.65 -7.43 4.71
CA ALA A 197 -7.30 -6.76 5.95
C ALA A 197 -8.56 -6.31 6.72
N PHE A 198 -9.49 -5.62 6.05
CA PHE A 198 -10.75 -5.20 6.69
C PHE A 198 -11.58 -6.41 7.13
N PHE A 199 -11.85 -7.37 6.23
CA PHE A 199 -12.61 -8.57 6.59
C PHE A 199 -12.03 -9.32 7.80
N VAL A 200 -10.70 -9.48 7.86
CA VAL A 200 -10.04 -10.16 8.97
C VAL A 200 -10.05 -9.31 10.25
N THR A 201 -9.92 -7.99 10.14
CA THR A 201 -10.00 -7.09 11.29
C THR A 201 -11.37 -7.19 11.96
N GLU A 202 -12.46 -7.02 11.21
CA GLU A 202 -13.84 -7.13 11.73
C GLU A 202 -14.08 -8.53 12.31
N MET A 203 -13.80 -9.57 11.52
CA MET A 203 -13.99 -10.95 11.98
C MET A 203 -13.19 -11.28 13.26
N ILE A 204 -12.00 -10.70 13.45
CA ILE A 204 -11.22 -10.87 14.69
C ILE A 204 -11.85 -10.07 15.83
N GLN A 205 -12.23 -8.83 15.58
CA GLN A 205 -12.86 -7.95 16.56
C GLN A 205 -14.10 -8.63 17.15
N ASP A 206 -15.07 -8.94 16.30
CA ASP A 206 -16.43 -9.33 16.68
C ASP A 206 -16.44 -10.77 17.24
N LEU A 207 -15.82 -11.71 16.52
CA LEU A 207 -15.87 -13.13 16.91
C LEU A 207 -14.88 -13.49 18.02
N VAL A 208 -13.72 -12.83 18.11
CA VAL A 208 -12.65 -13.23 19.03
C VAL A 208 -12.61 -12.34 20.27
N TYR A 209 -12.73 -11.03 20.11
CA TYR A 209 -12.60 -10.09 21.24
C TYR A 209 -13.95 -9.74 21.86
N GLU A 210 -15.01 -9.60 21.06
CA GLU A 210 -16.36 -9.36 21.59
C GLU A 210 -17.08 -10.66 21.93
N GLY A 211 -16.75 -11.74 21.21
CA GLY A 211 -17.26 -13.08 21.48
C GLY A 211 -18.64 -13.33 20.89
N GLU A 212 -19.00 -12.59 19.83
CA GLU A 212 -20.25 -12.76 19.12
C GLU A 212 -20.37 -14.15 18.49
N ALA A 213 -21.60 -14.68 18.45
CA ALA A 213 -21.84 -15.91 17.75
C ALA A 213 -21.71 -15.68 16.24
N PHE A 214 -21.03 -16.57 15.53
CA PHE A 214 -20.86 -16.48 14.07
C PHE A 214 -22.17 -16.29 13.26
N ARG A 215 -23.29 -16.78 13.78
CA ARG A 215 -24.61 -16.60 13.15
C ARG A 215 -25.15 -15.17 13.31
N GLU A 216 -24.89 -14.55 14.45
CA GLU A 216 -25.26 -13.16 14.75
C GLU A 216 -24.42 -12.23 13.89
N TRP A 217 -23.09 -12.40 13.91
CA TRP A 217 -22.16 -11.68 13.05
C TRP A 217 -22.52 -11.74 11.56
N ILE A 218 -22.89 -12.91 11.02
CA ILE A 218 -23.34 -12.98 9.61
C ILE A 218 -24.64 -12.21 9.37
N ALA A 219 -25.54 -12.15 10.36
CA ALA A 219 -26.82 -11.48 10.21
C ALA A 219 -26.68 -9.95 10.32
N GLU A 220 -25.79 -9.48 11.18
CA GLU A 220 -25.57 -8.06 11.49
C GLU A 220 -24.54 -7.45 10.52
N ASP A 221 -23.41 -8.12 10.28
CA ASP A 221 -22.29 -7.65 9.48
C ASP A 221 -22.19 -8.25 8.08
N TYR A 222 -23.31 -8.68 7.50
CA TYR A 222 -23.34 -9.35 6.18
C TYR A 222 -22.64 -8.54 5.05
N ILE A 223 -22.52 -7.22 5.21
CA ILE A 223 -21.85 -6.34 4.25
C ILE A 223 -20.38 -6.73 4.07
N TRP A 224 -19.68 -7.10 5.16
CA TRP A 224 -18.25 -7.44 5.11
C TRP A 224 -17.98 -8.77 4.36
N PRO A 225 -18.65 -9.89 4.68
CA PRO A 225 -18.54 -11.12 3.90
C PRO A 225 -18.93 -10.96 2.43
N ILE A 226 -20.02 -10.23 2.13
CA ILE A 226 -20.46 -10.02 0.74
C ILE A 226 -19.42 -9.19 -0.02
N THR A 227 -18.97 -8.07 0.56
CA THR A 227 -17.95 -7.20 -0.05
C THR A 227 -16.66 -7.98 -0.30
N TYR A 228 -16.22 -8.78 0.66
CA TYR A 228 -15.02 -9.59 0.52
C TYR A 228 -15.17 -10.68 -0.56
N ALA A 229 -16.33 -11.34 -0.63
CA ALA A 229 -16.62 -12.32 -1.67
C ALA A 229 -16.59 -11.69 -3.08
N ILE A 230 -17.15 -10.49 -3.26
CA ILE A 230 -17.09 -9.73 -4.51
C ILE A 230 -15.64 -9.38 -4.87
N ILE A 231 -14.84 -8.93 -3.89
CA ILE A 231 -13.42 -8.62 -4.09
C ILE A 231 -12.64 -9.87 -4.52
N ILE A 232 -12.86 -11.01 -3.86
CA ILE A 232 -12.23 -12.28 -4.22
C ILE A 232 -12.60 -12.68 -5.64
N ALA A 233 -13.89 -12.69 -5.98
CA ALA A 233 -14.36 -13.06 -7.31
C ALA A 233 -13.75 -12.16 -8.40
N THR A 234 -13.71 -10.85 -8.16
CA THR A 234 -13.08 -9.86 -9.04
C THR A 234 -11.58 -10.14 -9.20
N CYS A 235 -10.86 -10.35 -8.09
CA CYS A 235 -9.42 -10.58 -8.12
C CYS A 235 -9.03 -11.93 -8.75
N LEU A 236 -9.83 -12.97 -8.55
CA LEU A 236 -9.65 -14.27 -9.21
C LEU A 236 -9.88 -14.14 -10.72
N SER A 237 -10.91 -13.40 -11.13
CA SER A 237 -11.18 -13.11 -12.54
C SER A 237 -10.01 -12.34 -13.18
N LEU A 238 -9.52 -11.27 -12.55
CA LEU A 238 -8.37 -10.51 -13.03
C LEU A 238 -7.08 -11.34 -13.07
N ARG A 239 -6.87 -12.19 -12.06
CA ARG A 239 -5.74 -13.13 -12.03
C ARG A 239 -5.82 -14.15 -13.15
N HIS A 240 -7.01 -14.69 -13.43
CA HIS A 240 -7.26 -15.61 -14.53
C HIS A 240 -6.98 -14.93 -15.88
N LEU A 241 -7.57 -13.75 -16.13
CA LEU A 241 -7.35 -12.97 -17.34
C LEU A 241 -5.87 -12.66 -17.57
N LYS A 242 -5.16 -12.25 -16.51
CA LYS A 242 -3.71 -11.96 -16.58
C LYS A 242 -2.86 -13.18 -16.94
N LYS A 243 -3.23 -14.38 -16.43
CA LYS A 243 -2.42 -15.60 -16.60
C LYS A 243 -2.74 -16.36 -17.88
N ASN A 244 -3.99 -16.33 -18.32
CA ASN A 244 -4.50 -17.23 -19.37
C ASN A 244 -4.91 -16.50 -20.65
N THR A 245 -4.87 -15.16 -20.69
CA THR A 245 -5.28 -14.37 -21.86
C THR A 245 -4.35 -13.20 -22.15
N ASP A 246 -4.50 -12.62 -23.34
CA ASP A 246 -3.79 -11.41 -23.75
C ASP A 246 -4.60 -10.12 -23.54
N LEU A 247 -5.82 -10.22 -22.99
CA LEU A 247 -6.76 -9.10 -22.85
C LEU A 247 -6.19 -7.93 -22.03
N LEU A 248 -5.36 -8.24 -21.02
CA LEU A 248 -4.70 -7.28 -20.15
C LEU A 248 -3.23 -7.02 -20.52
N LYS A 249 -2.73 -7.51 -21.67
CA LYS A 249 -1.40 -7.15 -22.17
C LYS A 249 -1.45 -5.78 -22.85
N VAL A 250 -0.40 -4.98 -22.65
CA VAL A 250 -0.24 -3.65 -23.25
C VAL A 250 1.22 -3.53 -23.66
N GLU A 251 1.51 -3.29 -24.94
CA GLU A 251 2.88 -3.15 -25.40
C GLU A 251 3.57 -1.96 -24.72
N GLY A 252 4.83 -2.16 -24.34
CA GLY A 252 5.60 -1.17 -23.57
C GLY A 252 5.18 -1.01 -22.10
N ARG A 253 4.37 -1.93 -21.53
CA ARG A 253 3.94 -1.90 -20.11
C ARG A 253 3.89 -3.25 -19.39
#